data_AF-A0A6V8K3Q6-F1
#
_entry.id   AF-A0A6V8K3Q6-F1
#
_cell.length_a   1.000
_cell.length_b   1.000
_cell.length_c   1.000
_cell.angle_alpha   90.00
_cell.angle_beta   90.00
_cell.angle_gamma   90.00
#
_symmetry.space_group_name_H-M   'P 1'
#
loop_
_entity.id
_entity.type
_entity.pdbx_description
1 polymer ?
#
loop_
_entity_poly.entity_id
_entity_poly.type
_entity_poly.pdbx_seq_one_letter_code
_entity_poly.pdbx_strand_id
1 'polypeptide(L)'
;MVIVALLVLVVPLGLVYAFTRGSDAFSPDVGSCVKQSGTNGAVAAECSEANAFEVVSKEDSAAKCADQAQPRIEIAGDGGRVEVLCLKPAASG
;
A
#
# COMPACT_ATOMS: atom_id res chain seq x y z
N MET A 1 -28.43 -29.29 -11.72
CA MET A 1 -28.22 -27.91 -12.20
C MET A 1 -27.00 -27.37 -11.49
N VAL A 2 -25.86 -27.32 -12.20
CA VAL A 2 -24.57 -26.89 -11.68
C VAL A 2 -24.48 -25.39 -11.96
N ILE A 3 -24.76 -24.59 -10.94
CA ILE A 3 -24.52 -23.15 -10.96
C ILE A 3 -23.88 -22.86 -9.61
N VAL A 4 -22.84 -22.05 -9.59
CA VAL A 4 -22.01 -21.68 -8.42
C VAL A 4 -20.77 -22.55 -8.23
N ALA A 5 -19.69 -22.17 -8.92
CA ALA A 5 -18.32 -22.12 -8.37
C ALA A 5 -17.29 -21.54 -9.37
N LEU A 6 -17.70 -20.81 -10.42
CA LEU A 6 -16.78 -20.16 -11.37
C LEU A 6 -16.25 -18.78 -10.88
N LEU A 7 -16.60 -18.34 -9.66
CA LEU A 7 -16.13 -17.09 -9.07
C LEU A 7 -14.83 -17.28 -8.24
N VAL A 8 -13.92 -18.14 -8.69
CA VAL A 8 -12.58 -18.29 -8.09
C VAL A 8 -11.48 -17.88 -9.08
N LEU A 9 -11.81 -17.00 -10.03
CA LEU A 9 -10.88 -16.48 -11.04
C LEU A 9 -10.85 -14.95 -11.10
N VAL A 10 -11.08 -14.29 -9.95
CA VAL A 10 -10.90 -12.84 -9.81
C VAL A 10 -10.08 -12.50 -8.55
N VAL A 11 -9.35 -13.49 -8.01
CA VAL A 11 -8.32 -13.26 -7.00
C VAL A 11 -7.06 -12.86 -7.79
N PRO A 12 -6.60 -11.62 -7.65
CA PRO A 12 -6.37 -10.73 -8.78
C PRO A 12 -5.05 -11.03 -9.49
N LEU A 13 -5.09 -11.09 -10.82
CA LEU A 13 -3.89 -10.99 -11.67
C LEU A 13 -3.10 -9.68 -11.40
N GLY A 14 -3.67 -8.73 -10.66
CA GLY A 14 -3.00 -7.54 -10.14
C GLY A 14 -1.89 -7.84 -9.12
N LEU A 15 -2.03 -8.87 -8.26
CA LEU A 15 -0.95 -9.24 -7.33
C LEU A 15 0.26 -9.82 -8.10
N VAL A 16 0.02 -10.62 -9.14
CA VAL A 16 1.09 -11.26 -9.92
C VAL A 16 1.90 -10.24 -10.71
N TYR A 17 1.29 -9.13 -11.15
CA TYR A 17 2.05 -8.05 -11.79
C TYR A 17 2.95 -7.31 -10.80
N ALA A 18 2.54 -7.15 -9.54
CA ALA A 18 3.35 -6.51 -8.51
C ALA A 18 4.55 -7.37 -8.07
N PHE A 19 4.45 -8.70 -8.09
CA PHE A 19 5.58 -9.57 -7.72
C PHE A 19 6.59 -9.82 -8.85
N THR A 20 6.24 -9.58 -10.12
CA THR A 20 7.12 -9.89 -11.27
C THR A 20 8.01 -8.72 -11.69
N ARG A 21 7.75 -7.51 -11.19
CA ARG A 21 8.60 -6.33 -11.39
C ARG A 21 9.44 -6.03 -10.15
N GLY A 22 10.41 -6.91 -9.86
CA GLY A 22 11.46 -6.69 -8.86
C GLY A 22 12.46 -5.58 -9.23
N SER A 23 12.01 -4.49 -9.85
CA SER A 23 12.86 -3.37 -10.29
C SER A 23 12.11 -2.03 -10.42
N ASP A 24 10.83 -1.96 -10.08
CA ASP A 24 10.06 -0.72 -10.12
C ASP A 24 10.01 -0.16 -8.70
N ALA A 25 10.44 1.10 -8.54
CA ALA A 25 10.44 1.77 -7.26
C ALA A 25 9.03 1.67 -6.64
N PHE A 26 8.95 1.18 -5.40
CA PHE A 26 7.68 1.01 -4.71
C PHE A 26 7.09 2.41 -4.46
N SER A 27 6.13 2.84 -5.29
CA SER A 27 5.52 4.18 -5.23
C SER A 27 3.99 4.08 -5.34
N PRO A 28 3.28 3.68 -4.26
CA PRO A 28 1.83 3.50 -4.27
C PRO A 28 1.12 4.84 -4.44
N ASP A 29 0.09 4.96 -5.27
CA ASP A 29 -0.59 6.24 -5.52
C ASP A 29 -1.34 6.81 -4.29
N VAL A 30 -1.58 8.13 -4.27
CA VAL A 30 -2.41 8.74 -3.23
C VAL A 30 -3.85 8.22 -3.37
N GLY A 31 -4.42 7.74 -2.27
CA GLY A 31 -5.69 7.01 -2.23
C GLY A 31 -5.55 5.49 -2.37
N SER A 32 -4.33 4.97 -2.63
CA SER A 32 -4.09 3.53 -2.58
C SER A 32 -3.94 3.04 -1.15
N CYS A 33 -4.28 1.78 -0.93
CA CYS A 33 -4.06 1.12 0.35
C CYS A 33 -2.77 0.30 0.36
N VAL A 34 -2.08 0.37 1.49
CA VAL A 34 -0.83 -0.31 1.75
C VAL A 34 -0.87 -0.91 3.14
N LYS A 35 -0.07 -1.96 3.36
CA LYS A 35 0.15 -2.54 4.67
C LYS A 35 1.63 -2.61 4.97
N GLN A 36 1.98 -2.50 6.25
CA GLN A 36 3.36 -2.76 6.67
C GLN A 36 3.69 -4.24 6.41
N SER A 37 4.83 -4.46 5.77
CA SER A 37 5.39 -5.77 5.46
C SER A 37 6.82 -5.80 6.00
N GLY A 38 7.01 -6.51 7.12
CA GLY A 38 8.30 -6.55 7.83
C GLY A 38 8.65 -5.23 8.54
N THR A 39 9.92 -5.09 8.91
CA THR A 39 10.38 -4.02 9.81
C THR A 39 10.44 -2.63 9.18
N ASN A 40 10.61 -2.53 7.85
CA ASN A 40 10.73 -1.27 7.12
C ASN A 40 10.14 -1.35 5.69
N GLY A 41 9.24 -2.29 5.44
CA GLY A 41 8.60 -2.46 4.14
C GLY A 41 7.14 -2.04 4.19
N ALA A 42 6.66 -1.43 3.11
CA ALA A 42 5.25 -1.34 2.80
C ALA A 42 4.98 -2.17 1.55
N VAL A 43 3.81 -2.80 1.49
CA VAL A 43 3.33 -3.48 0.29
C VAL A 43 1.92 -3.01 -0.03
N ALA A 44 1.57 -2.99 -1.31
CA ALA A 44 0.21 -2.72 -1.74
C ALA A 44 -0.75 -3.75 -1.12
N ALA A 45 -1.88 -3.27 -0.62
CA ALA A 45 -2.89 -4.06 0.05
C ALA A 45 -4.27 -3.54 -0.31
N GLU A 46 -5.29 -4.36 -0.12
CA GLU A 46 -6.67 -3.94 -0.26
C GLU A 46 -7.10 -3.12 0.97
N CYS A 47 -7.83 -2.03 0.77
CA CYS A 47 -8.33 -1.20 1.88
C CYS A 47 -9.25 -1.96 2.85
N SER A 48 -9.82 -3.07 2.38
CA SER A 48 -10.69 -3.96 3.16
C SER A 48 -9.91 -4.94 4.04
N GLU A 49 -8.58 -4.99 3.96
CA GLU A 49 -7.75 -5.83 4.82
C GLU A 49 -7.61 -5.23 6.23
N ALA A 50 -7.59 -6.11 7.23
CA ALA A 50 -7.26 -5.70 8.59
C ALA A 50 -5.80 -5.23 8.65
N ASN A 51 -5.56 -4.08 9.26
CA ASN A 51 -4.25 -3.38 9.28
C ASN A 51 -3.81 -2.81 7.92
N ALA A 52 -4.76 -2.56 7.00
CA ALA A 52 -4.51 -1.73 5.84
C ALA A 52 -4.58 -0.24 6.21
N PHE A 53 -3.70 0.54 5.57
CA PHE A 53 -3.64 1.98 5.69
C PHE A 53 -3.71 2.63 4.31
N GLU A 54 -4.49 3.69 4.18
CA GLU A 54 -4.64 4.43 2.94
C GLU A 54 -3.61 5.55 2.86
N VAL A 55 -2.93 5.67 1.74
CA VAL A 55 -1.97 6.74 1.46
C VAL A 55 -2.73 8.04 1.25
N VAL A 56 -2.61 8.98 2.19
CA VAL A 56 -3.23 10.30 2.05
C VAL A 56 -2.31 11.31 1.39
N SER A 57 -1.00 11.15 1.55
CA SER A 57 0.01 12.03 0.96
C SER A 57 1.37 11.34 0.89
N LYS A 58 2.21 11.81 -0.03
CA LYS A 58 3.60 11.41 -0.20
C LYS A 58 4.47 12.63 0.07
N GLU A 59 5.32 12.52 1.06
CA GLU A 59 6.16 13.64 1.50
C GLU A 59 7.60 13.20 1.56
N ASP A 60 8.54 14.12 1.39
CA ASP A 60 9.97 13.83 1.59
C ASP A 60 10.37 13.72 3.08
N SER A 61 9.44 13.98 4.00
CA SER A 61 9.70 13.91 5.45
C SER A 61 8.43 13.74 6.26
N ALA A 62 8.52 12.96 7.35
CA ALA A 62 7.43 12.73 8.30
C ALA A 62 6.82 14.01 8.89
N ALA A 63 7.61 15.07 8.98
CA ALA A 63 7.17 16.37 9.51
C ALA A 63 6.17 17.09 8.61
N LYS A 64 6.13 16.75 7.30
CA LYS A 64 5.24 17.37 6.32
C LYS A 64 3.88 16.68 6.21
N CYS A 65 3.72 15.53 6.86
CA CYS A 65 2.43 14.90 6.96
C CYS A 65 1.42 15.84 7.63
N ALA A 66 0.23 15.95 7.02
CA ALA A 66 -0.85 16.80 7.54
C ALA A 66 -1.23 16.48 8.98
N ASP A 67 -1.06 15.22 9.39
CA ASP A 67 -1.26 14.76 10.75
C ASP A 67 0.00 14.05 11.26
N GLN A 68 0.54 14.49 12.39
CA GLN A 68 1.78 13.91 12.95
C GLN A 68 1.53 12.69 13.82
N ALA A 69 0.28 12.49 14.27
CA ALA A 69 -0.12 11.33 15.05
C ALA A 69 -0.45 10.11 14.16
N GLN A 70 -0.57 10.31 12.85
CA GLN A 70 -0.93 9.25 11.92
C GLN A 70 0.26 8.31 11.63
N PRO A 71 -0.02 7.04 11.27
CA PRO A 71 1.01 6.09 10.88
C PRO A 71 1.71 6.54 9.60
N ARG A 72 3.01 6.25 9.52
CA ARG A 72 3.89 6.66 8.42
C ARG A 72 4.85 5.55 8.06
N ILE A 73 5.18 5.43 6.78
CA ILE A 73 6.13 4.43 6.29
C ILE A 73 7.13 5.13 5.37
N GLU A 74 8.41 4.94 5.65
CA GLU A 74 9.51 5.41 4.82
C GLU A 74 9.82 4.33 3.77
N ILE A 75 9.79 4.73 2.49
CA ILE A 75 10.04 3.86 1.34
C ILE A 75 11.14 4.46 0.48
N ALA A 76 11.84 3.61 -0.28
CA ALA A 76 12.73 4.07 -1.32
C ALA A 76 11.91 4.43 -2.57
N GLY A 77 11.68 5.72 -2.78
CA GLY A 77 11.02 6.26 -3.96
C GLY A 77 11.93 6.27 -5.20
N ASP A 78 11.37 6.74 -6.31
CA ASP A 78 12.03 6.78 -7.61
C ASP A 78 13.37 7.54 -7.57
N GLY A 79 14.42 6.83 -8.00
CA GLY A 79 15.79 7.36 -8.08
C GLY A 79 16.60 7.24 -6.78
N GLY A 80 16.20 6.39 -5.83
CA GLY A 80 16.96 6.13 -4.60
C GLY A 80 16.76 7.18 -3.50
N ARG A 81 15.71 8.00 -3.61
CA ARG A 81 15.32 8.97 -2.58
C ARG A 81 14.42 8.29 -1.57
N VAL A 82 14.58 8.60 -0.29
CA VAL A 82 13.63 8.16 0.74
C VAL A 82 12.40 9.06 0.67
N GLU A 83 11.23 8.46 0.53
CA GLU A 83 9.93 9.13 0.55
C GLU A 83 9.13 8.59 1.73
N VAL A 84 8.41 9.47 2.40
CA VAL A 84 7.55 9.18 3.54
C VAL A 84 6.11 9.18 3.08
N LEU A 85 5.48 8.02 3.15
CA LEU A 85 4.06 7.86 2.95
C LEU A 85 3.34 8.23 4.23
N CYS A 86 2.52 9.26 4.14
CA CYS A 86 1.59 9.68 5.17
C CYS A 86 0.33 8.83 5.04
N LEU A 87 -0.02 8.06 6.08
CA LEU A 87 -1.08 7.07 6.01
C LEU A 87 -2.19 7.36 7.01
N LYS A 88 -3.43 7.02 6.64
CA LYS A 88 -4.56 6.95 7.57
C LYS A 88 -5.04 5.50 7.68
N PRO A 89 -5.65 5.08 8.81
CA PRO A 89 -6.29 3.77 8.92
C PRO A 89 -7.39 3.62 7.85
N ALA A 90 -7.27 2.63 6.97
CA ALA A 90 -8.28 2.37 5.93
C ALA A 90 -9.48 1.61 6.52
N ALA A 91 -9.18 0.65 7.40
CA ALA A 91 -10.16 0.04 8.29
C ALA A 91 -10.11 0.78 9.63
N SER A 92 -11.03 1.71 9.85
CA SER A 92 -11.48 1.98 11.21
C SER A 92 -12.20 0.71 11.66
N GLY A 93 -11.46 -0.18 12.35
CA GLY A 93 -12.06 -1.27 13.12
C GLY A 93 -12.84 -0.69 14.30
#